data_AF-A0A2E7NAB3-F1
#
_entry.id   AF-A0A2E7NAB3-F1
#
_cell.length_a   1.000
_cell.length_b   1.000
_cell.length_c   1.000
_cell.angle_alpha   90.00
_cell.angle_beta   90.00
_cell.angle_gamma   90.00
#
_symmetry.space_group_name_H-M   'P 1'
#
loop_
_entity.id
_entity.type
_entity.pdbx_description
1 polymer ?
#
loop_
_entity_poly.entity_id
_entity_poly.type
_entity_poly.pdbx_seq_one_letter_code
_entity_poly.pdbx_strand_id
1 'polypeptide(L)'
;MTKPYKYSEDTALAELKDYIDSTYDEHYSKNKYQATEFIIDGGHGEGFCIGNILKYAQRYGRKGDKNRSDLLKLLHYGIIALHINDLEKK
;
A
#
# COMPACT_ATOMS: atom_id res chain seq x y z
N MET A 1 0.40 26.03 9.69
CA MET A 1 1.63 26.21 8.91
C MET A 1 2.06 24.85 8.40
N THR A 2 2.00 24.61 7.10
CA THR A 2 2.56 23.42 6.46
C THR A 2 4.09 23.52 6.51
N LYS A 3 4.77 22.45 6.96
CA LYS A 3 6.23 22.40 6.95
C LYS A 3 6.71 22.31 5.48
N PRO A 4 7.75 23.06 5.06
CA PRO A 4 8.33 22.89 3.74
C PRO A 4 9.07 21.54 3.70
N TYR A 5 8.54 20.62 2.90
CA TYR A 5 9.08 19.28 2.71
C TYR A 5 10.26 19.30 1.73
N LYS A 6 11.40 18.69 2.11
CA LYS A 6 12.65 18.75 1.33
C LYS A 6 12.63 17.84 0.10
N TYR A 7 11.86 16.76 0.16
CA TYR A 7 11.80 15.71 -0.85
C TYR A 7 10.45 15.65 -1.56
N SER A 8 9.65 16.72 -1.47
CA SER A 8 8.28 16.79 -2.02
C SER A 8 7.36 15.70 -1.45
N GLU A 9 7.54 15.38 -0.17
CA GLU A 9 6.74 14.36 0.52
C GLU A 9 5.25 14.68 0.50
N ASP A 10 4.88 15.95 0.54
CA ASP A 10 3.51 16.42 0.38
C ASP A 10 2.88 15.95 -0.94
N THR A 11 3.61 16.13 -2.05
CA THR A 11 3.17 15.72 -3.38
C THR A 11 3.08 14.20 -3.47
N ALA A 12 4.09 13.49 -2.94
CA ALA A 12 4.09 12.03 -2.95
C ALA A 12 2.97 11.42 -2.09
N LEU A 13 2.64 12.05 -0.96
CA LEU A 13 1.55 11.65 -0.09
C LEU A 13 0.18 11.90 -0.73
N ALA A 14 0.01 13.03 -1.42
CA ALA A 14 -1.23 13.32 -2.15
C ALA A 14 -1.49 12.26 -3.24
N GLU A 15 -0.47 11.93 -4.04
CA GLU A 15 -0.59 10.90 -5.07
C GLU A 15 -0.78 9.50 -4.49
N LEU A 16 -0.09 9.18 -3.39
CA LEU A 16 -0.31 7.91 -2.70
C LEU A 16 -1.77 7.83 -2.23
N LYS A 17 -2.33 8.91 -1.68
CA LYS A 17 -3.74 8.96 -1.30
C LYS A 17 -4.65 8.71 -2.50
N ASP A 18 -4.45 9.41 -3.61
CA ASP A 18 -5.26 9.24 -4.82
C ASP A 18 -5.19 7.80 -5.36
N TYR A 19 -4.00 7.20 -5.34
CA TYR A 19 -3.83 5.78 -5.67
C TYR A 19 -4.62 4.88 -4.73
N ILE A 20 -4.54 5.11 -3.42
CA ILE A 20 -5.30 4.33 -2.42
C ILE A 20 -6.79 4.44 -2.71
N ASP A 21 -7.31 5.65 -2.85
CA ASP A 21 -8.73 5.89 -3.13
C ASP A 21 -9.18 5.13 -4.39
N SER A 22 -8.39 5.14 -5.47
CA SER A 22 -8.69 4.37 -6.68
C SER A 22 -8.75 2.85 -6.45
N THR A 23 -7.95 2.32 -5.53
CA THR A 23 -8.03 0.88 -5.19
C THR A 23 -9.34 0.55 -4.48
N TYR A 24 -9.92 1.49 -3.75
CA TYR A 24 -11.23 1.30 -3.13
C TYR A 24 -12.34 1.37 -4.18
N ASP A 25 -12.27 2.27 -5.15
CA ASP A 25 -13.25 2.35 -6.25
C ASP A 25 -13.25 1.06 -7.10
N GLU A 26 -12.07 0.52 -7.41
CA GLU A 26 -11.93 -0.72 -8.19
C GLU A 26 -12.39 -1.96 -7.41
N HIS A 27 -12.06 -2.05 -6.11
CA HIS A 27 -12.32 -3.25 -5.32
C HIS A 27 -13.71 -3.31 -4.66
N TYR A 28 -14.33 -2.16 -4.34
CA TYR A 28 -15.57 -2.12 -3.56
C TYR A 28 -16.84 -1.95 -4.41
N SER A 29 -16.70 -1.76 -5.73
CA SER A 29 -17.85 -1.50 -6.61
C SER A 29 -18.78 -2.70 -6.83
N LYS A 30 -18.39 -3.94 -6.49
CA LYS A 30 -19.22 -5.13 -6.83
C LYS A 30 -19.37 -6.24 -5.80
N ASN A 31 -18.49 -6.44 -4.81
CA ASN A 31 -18.69 -7.46 -3.77
C ASN A 31 -17.96 -7.07 -2.47
N LYS A 32 -18.70 -7.03 -1.37
CA LYS A 32 -18.42 -6.37 -0.07
C LYS A 32 -17.24 -6.88 0.76
N TYR A 33 -16.25 -7.58 0.19
CA TYR A 33 -15.10 -8.05 0.96
C TYR A 33 -13.83 -8.09 0.11
N GLN A 34 -12.78 -7.38 0.55
CA GLN A 34 -11.48 -7.46 -0.08
C GLN A 34 -10.81 -8.80 0.29
N ALA A 35 -10.17 -9.47 -0.66
CA ALA A 35 -9.36 -10.66 -0.36
C ALA A 35 -8.30 -10.37 0.72
N THR A 36 -7.80 -9.14 0.77
CA THR A 36 -6.90 -8.64 1.81
C THR A 36 -7.53 -8.70 3.21
N GLU A 37 -8.81 -8.33 3.36
CA GLU A 37 -9.50 -8.36 4.66
C GLU A 37 -9.58 -9.79 5.19
N PHE A 38 -9.98 -10.75 4.36
CA PHE A 38 -10.00 -12.16 4.75
C PHE A 38 -8.63 -12.70 5.15
N ILE A 39 -7.56 -12.26 4.47
CA ILE A 39 -6.19 -12.67 4.79
C ILE A 39 -5.75 -12.09 6.14
N ILE A 40 -6.12 -10.85 6.43
CA ILE A 40 -5.83 -10.19 7.71
C ILE A 40 -6.62 -10.85 8.84
N ASP A 41 -7.94 -11.04 8.65
CA ASP A 41 -8.81 -11.71 9.61
C ASP A 41 -8.39 -13.16 9.89
N GLY A 42 -7.77 -13.82 8.90
CA GLY A 42 -7.20 -15.15 9.02
C GLY A 42 -5.84 -15.22 9.75
N GLY A 43 -5.31 -14.09 10.26
CA GLY A 43 -4.02 -14.06 10.96
C GLY A 43 -2.80 -14.20 10.03
N HIS A 44 -2.96 -13.90 8.74
CA HIS A 44 -1.88 -13.99 7.74
C HIS A 44 -1.50 -12.61 7.17
N GLY A 45 -1.99 -11.53 7.79
CA GLY A 45 -1.81 -10.15 7.34
C GLY A 45 -0.34 -9.72 7.24
N GLU A 46 0.47 -9.96 8.27
CA GLU A 46 1.88 -9.53 8.29
C GLU A 46 2.66 -10.15 7.12
N GLY A 47 2.66 -11.48 7.03
CA GLY A 47 3.36 -12.21 5.97
C GLY A 47 2.88 -11.81 4.57
N PHE A 48 1.57 -11.58 4.41
CA PHE A 48 1.00 -11.10 3.15
C PHE A 48 1.52 -9.71 2.76
N CYS A 49 1.54 -8.76 3.69
CA CYS A 49 2.01 -7.39 3.42
C CYS A 49 3.51 -7.36 3.14
N ILE A 50 4.33 -8.01 3.98
CA ILE A 50 5.78 -8.09 3.78
C ILE A 50 6.12 -8.77 2.46
N GLY A 51 5.44 -9.87 2.12
CA GLY A 51 5.61 -10.54 0.83
C GLY A 51 5.31 -9.64 -0.37
N ASN A 52 4.26 -8.81 -0.28
CA ASN A 52 3.95 -7.84 -1.33
C ASN A 52 4.98 -6.71 -1.42
N ILE A 53 5.44 -6.18 -0.29
CA ILE A 53 6.53 -5.17 -0.25
C ILE A 53 7.77 -5.71 -0.97
N LEU A 54 8.20 -6.93 -0.64
CA LEU A 54 9.35 -7.58 -1.28
C LEU A 54 9.13 -7.78 -2.78
N LYS A 55 7.94 -8.25 -3.17
CA LYS A 55 7.56 -8.43 -4.59
C LYS A 55 7.69 -7.12 -5.38
N TYR A 56 7.15 -6.01 -4.88
CA TYR A 56 7.20 -4.73 -5.60
C TYR A 56 8.59 -4.07 -5.55
N ALA A 57 9.33 -4.23 -4.45
CA ALA A 57 10.71 -3.80 -4.36
C ALA A 57 11.60 -4.51 -5.40
N GLN A 58 11.44 -5.83 -5.55
CA GLN A 58 12.18 -6.62 -6.54
C GLN A 58 11.76 -6.33 -7.98
N ARG A 59 10.49 -5.98 -8.20
CA ARG A 59 9.94 -5.70 -9.53
C ARG A 59 10.34 -4.32 -10.06
N TYR A 60 10.49 -3.33 -9.16
CA TYR A 60 10.86 -1.98 -9.53
C TYR A 60 12.17 -1.96 -10.33
N GLY A 61 12.12 -1.37 -11.53
CA GLY A 61 13.26 -1.30 -12.46
C GLY A 61 13.53 -2.56 -13.29
N ARG A 62 12.70 -3.62 -13.18
CA ARG A 62 12.83 -4.86 -13.99
C ARG A 62 11.80 -5.01 -15.10
N LYS A 63 10.66 -4.31 -15.03
CA LYS A 63 9.56 -4.41 -16.00
C LYS A 63 9.19 -3.05 -16.57
N GLY A 64 9.70 -2.74 -17.78
CA GLY A 64 9.50 -1.44 -18.43
C GLY A 64 10.09 -0.30 -17.59
N ASP A 65 10.10 0.91 -18.14
CA ASP A 65 10.67 2.08 -17.48
C ASP A 65 10.25 2.18 -16.01
N LYS A 66 11.24 2.39 -15.11
CA LYS A 66 11.13 2.51 -13.64
C LYS A 66 9.72 2.81 -13.15
N ASN A 67 8.92 1.75 -12.97
CA ASN A 67 7.48 1.91 -12.89
C ASN A 67 7.09 2.47 -11.52
N ARG A 68 6.79 3.76 -11.48
CA ARG A 68 6.41 4.48 -10.26
C ARG A 68 5.20 3.85 -9.55
N SER A 69 4.33 3.16 -10.29
CA SER A 69 3.21 2.41 -9.69
C SER A 69 3.66 1.27 -8.78
N ASP A 70 4.85 0.69 -8.99
CA ASP A 70 5.39 -0.34 -8.09
C ASP A 70 5.82 0.28 -6.75
N LEU A 71 6.32 1.54 -6.76
CA LEU A 71 6.62 2.28 -5.53
C LEU A 71 5.35 2.66 -4.76
N LEU A 72 4.29 3.11 -5.45
CA LEU A 72 3.00 3.40 -4.81
C LEU A 72 2.39 2.15 -4.17
N LYS A 73 2.45 1.00 -4.86
CA LYS A 73 2.02 -0.30 -4.31
C LYS A 73 2.83 -0.68 -3.08
N LEU A 74 4.16 -0.55 -3.14
CA LEU A 74 5.04 -0.82 -2.01
C LEU A 74 4.65 0.02 -0.78
N LEU A 75 4.45 1.33 -0.97
CA LEU A 75 4.05 2.24 0.11
C LEU A 75 2.66 1.90 0.66
N HIS A 76 1.71 1.57 -0.22
CA HIS A 76 0.36 1.15 0.18
C HIS A 76 0.38 -0.10 1.08
N TYR A 77 1.12 -1.15 0.70
CA TYR A 77 1.28 -2.33 1.56
C TYR A 77 2.04 -2.01 2.86
N GLY A 78 2.94 -1.02 2.86
CA GLY A 78 3.55 -0.50 4.08
C GLY A 78 2.54 0.13 5.03
N ILE A 79 1.56 0.89 4.52
CA ILE A 79 0.48 1.48 5.33
C ILE A 79 -0.41 0.37 5.92
N ILE A 80 -0.76 -0.66 5.15
CA ILE A 80 -1.53 -1.80 5.65
C ILE A 80 -0.74 -2.55 6.73
N ALA A 81 0.57 -2.75 6.54
CA ALA A 81 1.43 -3.39 7.54
C ALA A 81 1.49 -2.60 8.86
N LEU A 82 1.51 -1.25 8.81
CA LEU A 82 1.41 -0.42 10.00
C LEU A 82 0.10 -0.67 10.75
N HIS A 83 -1.02 -0.72 10.03
CA HIS A 83 -2.33 -1.00 10.61
C HIS A 83 -2.36 -2.37 11.30
N ILE A 84 -1.83 -3.41 10.65
CA ILE A 84 -1.76 -4.77 11.22
C ILE A 84 -0.89 -4.79 12.49
N ASN A 85 0.28 -4.16 12.45
CA ASN A 85 1.15 -4.03 13.63
C ASN A 85 0.42 -3.36 14.80
N ASP A 86 -0.43 -2.36 14.55
CA ASP A 86 -1.22 -1.69 15.58
C ASP A 86 -2.39 -2.55 16.10
N LEU A 87 -2.89 -3.49 15.29
CA LEU A 87 -3.88 -4.48 15.72
C LEU A 87 -3.24 -5.57 16.60
N GLU A 88 -2.04 -6.03 16.27
CA GLU A 88 -1.33 -7.10 16.99
C GLU A 88 -0.70 -6.64 18.30
N LYS A 89 -0.40 -5.34 18.44
CA LYS A 89 0.16 -4.75 19.67
C LYS A 89 -0.88 -4.41 20.75
N LYS A 90 -2.16 -4.72 20.52
CA LYS A 90 -3.25 -4.59 21.50
C LYS A 90 -3.40 -5.85 22.34
#